data_AF-A0AAE1JXL0-F1
#
_entry.id   AF-A0AAE1JXL0-F1
#
_cell.length_a   1.000
_cell.length_b   1.000
_cell.length_c   1.000
_cell.angle_alpha   90.00
_cell.angle_beta   90.00
_cell.angle_gamma   90.00
#
_symmetry.space_group_name_H-M   'P 1'
#
loop_
_entity.id
_entity.type
_entity.pdbx_description
1 polymer ?
#
loop_
_entity_poly.entity_id
_entity_poly.type
_entity_poly.pdbx_seq_one_letter_code
_entity_poly.pdbx_strand_id
1 'polypeptide(L)' 'MAAGSPFCDSKCGVRCSEAGRKDRCLRFCGICCEKCNCVPSGTYGNKDECPCYRDLKNSKGTAKCP' A
#
# COMPACT_ATOMS: atom_id res chain seq x y z
N MET A 1 -9.91 11.93 -12.66
CA MET A 1 -9.64 10.80 -11.73
C MET A 1 -8.15 10.52 -11.77
N ALA A 2 -7.49 10.37 -10.62
CA ALA A 2 -6.09 9.93 -10.60
C ALA A 2 -6.05 8.51 -11.16
N ALA A 3 -5.34 8.30 -12.27
CA ALA A 3 -5.11 6.99 -12.86
C ALA A 3 -4.14 6.23 -11.97
N GLY A 4 -4.62 5.69 -10.85
CA GLY A 4 -3.94 4.59 -10.18
C GLY A 4 -4.00 3.39 -11.11
N SER A 5 -2.87 2.70 -11.28
CA SER A 5 -2.87 1.43 -12.02
C SER A 5 -4.04 0.54 -11.51
N PRO A 6 -4.89 -0.04 -12.36
CA PRO A 6 -6.09 -0.79 -11.93
C PRO A 6 -5.74 -1.95 -10.99
N PHE A 7 -4.51 -2.46 -11.11
CA PHE A 7 -3.88 -3.38 -10.16
C PHE A 7 -3.77 -2.79 -8.75
N CYS A 8 -3.21 -1.59 -8.62
CA CYS A 8 -3.03 -0.89 -7.36
C CYS A 8 -4.36 -0.52 -6.73
N ASP A 9 -5.32 -0.01 -7.49
CA ASP A 9 -6.65 0.34 -6.97
C ASP A 9 -7.35 -0.88 -6.36
N SER A 10 -7.37 -2.01 -7.09
CA SER A 10 -8.00 -3.25 -6.64
C SER A 10 -7.31 -3.82 -5.40
N LYS A 11 -5.97 -3.90 -5.41
CA LYS A 11 -5.21 -4.48 -4.29
C LYS A 11 -5.23 -3.58 -3.06
N CYS A 12 -5.11 -2.27 -3.24
CA CYS A 12 -5.21 -1.31 -2.14
C CYS A 12 -6.61 -1.25 -1.55
N GLY A 13 -7.65 -1.45 -2.36
CA GLY A 13 -9.02 -1.63 -1.87
C GLY A 13 -9.15 -2.78 -0.87
N VAL A 14 -8.59 -3.94 -1.19
CA VAL A 14 -8.54 -5.09 -0.27
C VAL A 14 -7.67 -4.78 0.94
N ARG A 15 -6.46 -4.24 0.73
CA ARG A 15 -5.50 -3.98 1.80
C ARG A 15 -6.05 -3.01 2.85
N CYS A 16 -6.84 -2.04 2.41
CA CYS A 16 -7.39 -0.99 3.24
C CYS A 16 -8.84 -1.23 3.68
N SER A 17 -9.42 -2.40 3.41
CA SER A 17 -10.84 -2.68 3.70
C SER A 17 -11.19 -2.57 5.19
N GLU A 18 -10.26 -3.01 6.06
CA GLU A 18 -10.37 -2.99 7.53
C GLU A 18 -9.62 -1.81 8.17
N ALA A 19 -9.04 -0.92 7.36
CA ALA A 19 -8.29 0.21 7.88
C ALA A 19 -9.24 1.26 8.49
N GLY A 20 -9.01 1.63 9.76
CA GLY A 20 -9.82 2.68 10.42
C GLY A 20 -9.77 4.06 9.74
N ARG A 21 -8.75 4.33 8.92
CA ARG A 21 -8.67 5.53 8.05
C ARG A 21 -8.45 5.12 6.59
N LYS A 22 -9.53 4.75 5.92
CA LYS A 22 -9.52 4.21 4.53
C LYS A 22 -8.84 5.16 3.54
N ASP A 23 -9.22 6.44 3.49
CA ASP A 23 -8.64 7.41 2.54
C ASP A 23 -7.12 7.54 2.70
N ARG A 24 -6.65 7.57 3.95
CA ARG A 24 -5.22 7.63 4.25
C ARG A 24 -4.53 6.35 3.79
N CYS A 25 -5.10 5.19 4.12
CA CYS A 25 -4.55 3.90 3.72
C CYS A 25 -4.45 3.78 2.19
N LEU A 26 -5.52 4.07 1.46
CA LEU A 26 -5.56 4.00 0.00
C LEU A 26 -4.52 4.92 -0.63
N ARG A 27 -4.37 6.15 -0.12
CA ARG A 27 -3.37 7.10 -0.62
C ARG A 27 -1.94 6.61 -0.44
N PHE A 28 -1.58 6.09 0.74
CA PHE A 28 -0.23 5.55 0.96
C PHE A 28 -0.01 4.24 0.22
N CYS A 29 -1.00 3.36 0.19
CA CYS A 29 -0.94 2.11 -0.54
C CYS A 29 -0.73 2.35 -2.03
N GLY A 30 -1.46 3.28 -2.65
CA GLY A 30 -1.30 3.64 -4.06
C GLY A 30 0.11 4.15 -4.36
N ILE A 31 0.66 5.06 -3.54
CA ILE A 31 2.04 5.56 -3.70
C ILE A 31 3.06 4.42 -3.62
N CYS A 32 2.88 3.50 -2.68
CA CYS A 32 3.79 2.37 -2.52
C CYS A 32 3.63 1.31 -3.61
N CYS A 33 2.40 1.08 -4.07
CA CYS A 33 2.10 0.18 -5.16
C CYS A 33 2.67 0.71 -6.47
N GLU A 34 2.49 1.99 -6.81
CA GLU A 34 3.04 2.57 -8.04
C GLU A 34 4.58 2.51 -8.05
N LYS A 35 5.20 2.63 -6.88
CA LYS A 35 6.66 2.56 -6.75
C LYS A 35 7.22 1.14 -6.80
N CYS A 36 6.50 0.15 -6.26
CA CYS A 36 6.97 -1.23 -6.13
C CYS A 36 6.27 -2.23 -7.04
N ASN A 37 5.23 -1.81 -7.75
CA ASN A 37 4.27 -2.63 -8.49
C ASN A 37 3.82 -3.90 -7.75
N CYS A 38 3.69 -3.79 -6.42
CA CYS A 38 3.40 -4.91 -5.54
C CYS A 38 2.59 -4.41 -4.33
N VAL A 39 1.56 -5.15 -3.96
CA VAL A 39 0.77 -4.93 -2.73
C VAL A 39 0.60 -6.28 -2.03
N PRO A 40 0.97 -6.39 -0.75
CA PRO A 40 0.84 -7.63 -0.01
C PRO A 40 -0.62 -8.03 0.21
N SER A 41 -0.84 -9.34 0.34
CA SER A 41 -2.13 -9.97 0.51
C SER A 41 -2.70 -9.74 1.92
N GLY A 42 -4.03 -9.78 2.04
CA GLY A 42 -4.74 -9.54 3.30
C GLY A 42 -4.78 -8.06 3.70
N THR A 43 -5.34 -7.77 4.87
CA THR A 43 -5.55 -6.40 5.40
C THR A 43 -4.45 -5.94 6.36
N TYR A 44 -3.66 -6.89 6.87
CA TYR A 44 -2.56 -6.66 7.81
C TYR A 44 -1.45 -7.71 7.56
N GLY A 45 -0.20 -7.38 7.89
CA GLY A 45 0.93 -8.33 7.77
C GLY A 45 1.37 -8.64 6.33
N ASN A 46 1.97 -9.81 6.08
CA ASN A 46 2.40 -10.29 4.75
C ASN A 46 3.33 -9.36 3.96
N LYS A 47 3.99 -8.40 4.62
CA LYS A 47 4.87 -7.44 3.93
C LYS A 47 6.07 -8.13 3.27
N ASP A 48 6.40 -9.35 3.68
CA ASP A 48 7.46 -10.18 3.10
C ASP A 48 7.15 -10.66 1.67
N GLU A 49 5.87 -10.69 1.26
CA GLU A 49 5.49 -10.94 -0.14
C GLU A 49 5.98 -9.82 -1.08
N CYS A 50 6.11 -8.60 -0.56
CA CYS A 50 6.54 -7.42 -1.30
C CYS A 50 7.67 -6.68 -0.55
N PRO A 51 8.94 -7.12 -0.68
CA PRO A 51 10.08 -6.52 0.04
C PRO A 51 10.20 -5.01 -0.20
N CYS A 52 10.02 -4.55 -1.45
CA CYS A 52 10.02 -3.12 -1.77
C CYS A 52 8.95 -2.34 -1.00
N TYR A 53 7.75 -2.91 -0.83
CA TYR A 53 6.64 -2.29 -0.10
C TYR A 53 6.92 -2.24 1.40
N ARG A 54 7.55 -3.28 1.95
CA ARG A 54 8.00 -3.35 3.34
C ARG A 54 9.10 -2.32 3.64
N ASP A 55 10.10 -2.24 2.76
CA ASP A 55 11.33 -1.47 3.00
C ASP A 55 11.17 0.02 2.67
N LEU A 56 10.03 0.41 2.08
CA LEU A 56 9.65 1.79 1.84
C LEU A 56 9.45 2.55 3.15
N LYS A 57 10.40 3.45 3.41
CA LYS A 57 10.37 4.38 4.55
C LYS A 57 10.03 5.79 4.11
N ASN A 58 9.40 6.55 4.99
CA ASN A 58 9.27 8.00 4.82
C ASN A 58 10.56 8.70 5.23
N SER A 59 10.63 10.02 5.05
CA SER A 59 11.80 10.83 5.40
C SER A 59 12.18 10.80 6.90
N LYS A 60 11.32 10.26 7.77
CA LYS A 60 11.56 10.07 9.20
C LYS A 60 12.04 8.65 9.54
N GLY A 61 12.26 7.79 8.54
CA GLY A 61 12.72 6.41 8.74
C GLY A 61 11.64 5.43 9.21
N THR A 62 10.37 5.86 9.29
CA THR A 62 9.26 4.96 9.64
C THR A 62 8.60 4.36 8.40
N ALA A 63 7.99 3.19 8.55
CA ALA A 63 7.32 2.49 7.46
C ALA A 63 6.27 3.41 6.80
N LYS A 64 6.40 3.61 5.49
CA LYS A 64 5.51 4.50 4.72
C LYS A 64 4.22 3.80 4.30
N CYS A 65 4.30 2.49 4.05
CA CYS A 65 3.23 1.73 3.42
C CYS A 65 2.40 0.95 4.45
N PRO A 66 1.06 0.90 4.29
CA PRO A 66 0.15 0.28 5.25
C PRO A 66 0.42 -1.21 5.50
#